data_AF-A0A969HBR2-F1
#
_entry.id   AF-A0A969HBR2-F1
#
_cell.length_a   1.000
_cell.length_b   1.000
_cell.length_c   1.000
_cell.angle_alpha   90.00
_cell.angle_beta   90.00
_cell.angle_gamma   90.00
#
_symmetry.space_group_name_H-M   'P 1'
#
loop_
_entity.id
_entity.type
_entity.pdbx_description
1 polymer ?
#
loop_
_entity_poly.entity_id
_entity_poly.type
_entity_poly.pdbx_seq_one_letter_code
_entity_poly.pdbx_strand_id
1 'polypeptide(L)' 'MYLFEMKNGKQKLAYGESPEDALNILRVRLTEDEMKEIIQEKYIKISQRKLQQYVHNLG' A
#
# COMPACT_ATOMS: atom_id res chain seq x y z
N MET A 1 -5.46 -1.45 7.94
CA MET A 1 -4.36 -0.87 7.15
C MET A 1 -4.03 -1.86 6.04
N TYR A 2 -3.70 -1.35 4.87
CA TYR A 2 -3.41 -2.16 3.69
C TYR A 2 -1.99 -1.84 3.23
N LEU A 3 -1.19 -2.88 3.05
CA LEU A 3 0.12 -2.80 2.42
C LEU A 3 -0.01 -3.29 0.99
N PHE A 4 0.25 -2.41 0.05
CA PHE A 4 0.24 -2.74 -1.37
C PHE A 4 1.65 -3.04 -1.83
N GLU A 5 1.85 -4.13 -2.55
CA GLU A 5 3.14 -4.47 -3.12
C GLU A 5 3.40 -3.61 -4.37
N MET A 6 4.64 -3.13 -4.51
CA MET A 6 5.08 -2.40 -5.69
C MET A 6 5.99 -3.29 -6.54
N LYS A 7 6.02 -3.03 -7.86
CA LYS A 7 6.89 -3.74 -8.82
C LYS A 7 8.37 -3.60 -8.50
N ASN A 8 8.77 -2.51 -7.85
CA ASN A 8 10.13 -2.28 -7.38
C ASN A 8 10.51 -3.09 -6.11
N GLY A 9 9.60 -3.93 -5.58
CA GLY A 9 9.82 -4.76 -4.39
C GLY A 9 9.55 -4.04 -3.06
N LYS A 10 9.22 -2.74 -3.08
CA LYS A 10 8.76 -2.00 -1.91
C LYS A 10 7.27 -2.20 -1.67
N GLN A 11 6.79 -1.73 -0.53
CA GLN A 11 5.38 -1.75 -0.19
C GLN A 11 4.89 -0.34 0.14
N LYS A 12 3.67 -0.02 -0.29
CA LYS A 12 2.99 1.23 0.08
C LYS A 12 1.96 0.98 1.15
N LEU A 13 2.02 1.80 2.19
CA LEU A 13 1.02 1.78 3.25
C LEU A 13 -0.15 2.69 2.93
N ALA A 14 -1.35 2.15 3.08
CA ALA A 14 -2.59 2.85 2.91
C ALA A 14 -3.58 2.53 4.04
N TYR A 15 -4.46 3.49 4.29
CA TYR A 15 -5.54 3.41 5.26
C TYR A 15 -6.85 3.48 4.49
N GLY A 16 -7.82 2.67 4.86
CA GLY A 16 -9.10 2.57 4.18
C GLY A 16 -9.95 1.54 4.90
N GLU A 17 -11.27 1.65 4.77
CA GLU A 17 -12.22 0.66 5.30
C GLU A 17 -12.16 -0.61 4.44
N SER A 18 -11.98 -0.43 3.14
CA SER A 18 -11.78 -1.48 2.13
C SER A 18 -10.44 -1.34 1.40
N PRO A 19 -9.94 -2.39 0.73
CA PRO A 19 -8.76 -2.28 -0.12
C PRO A 19 -8.95 -1.26 -1.25
N GLU A 20 -10.16 -1.12 -1.79
CA GLU A 20 -10.50 -0.12 -2.80
C GLU A 20 -10.38 1.31 -2.26
N ASP A 21 -10.87 1.58 -1.05
CA ASP A 21 -10.69 2.88 -0.40
C ASP A 21 -9.22 3.20 -0.15
N ALA A 22 -8.48 2.21 0.33
CA ALA A 22 -7.05 2.34 0.57
C ALA A 22 -6.30 2.64 -0.74
N LEU A 23 -6.71 2.00 -1.84
CA LEU A 23 -6.18 2.25 -3.18
C LEU A 23 -6.56 3.66 -3.68
N ASN A 24 -7.79 4.12 -3.42
CA ASN A 24 -8.23 5.46 -3.78
C ASN A 24 -7.44 6.54 -3.02
N ILE A 25 -7.17 6.32 -1.73
CA ILE A 25 -6.32 7.23 -0.94
C ILE A 25 -4.89 7.24 -1.48
N LEU A 26 -4.37 6.10 -1.92
CA LEU A 26 -3.09 6.04 -2.62
C LEU A 26 -3.12 6.83 -3.92
N ARG A 27 -4.16 6.69 -4.75
CA ARG A 27 -4.31 7.45 -6.00
C ARG A 27 -4.32 8.95 -5.80
N VAL A 28 -4.91 9.43 -4.71
CA VAL A 28 -4.94 10.86 -4.40
C VAL A 28 -3.57 11.36 -3.92
N ARG A 29 -2.81 10.52 -3.21
CA ARG A 29 -1.52 10.90 -2.63
C ARG A 29 -0.33 10.69 -3.56
N LEU A 30 -0.43 9.70 -4.44
CA LEU A 30 0.63 9.28 -5.34
C LEU A 30 0.47 9.89 -6.71
N THR A 31 1.59 10.03 -7.41
CA THR A 31 1.60 10.38 -8.82
C THR A 31 1.20 9.18 -9.66
N GLU A 32 0.81 9.43 -10.91
CA GLU A 32 0.41 8.36 -11.84
C GLU A 32 1.51 7.31 -12.05
N ASP A 33 2.78 7.73 -12.02
CA ASP A 33 3.92 6.82 -12.15
C ASP A 33 4.07 5.90 -10.93
N GLU A 34 3.94 6.43 -9.73
CA GLU A 34 3.97 5.62 -8.51
C GLU A 34 2.76 4.69 -8.42
N MET A 35 1.61 5.13 -8.93
CA MET A 35 0.41 4.29 -8.99
C MET A 35 0.56 3.13 -9.97
N LYS A 36 1.28 3.32 -11.10
CA LYS A 36 1.59 2.23 -12.06
C LYS A 36 2.53 1.17 -11.48
N GLU A 37 3.32 1.54 -10.50
CA GLU A 37 4.19 0.62 -9.77
C GLU A 37 3.42 -0.22 -8.76
N ILE A 38 2.26 0.23 -8.28
CA ILE A 38 1.44 -0.53 -7.33
C ILE A 38 0.72 -1.70 -8.02
N ILE A 39 0.82 -2.88 -7.41
CA ILE A 39 0.12 -4.09 -7.82
C ILE A 39 -1.19 -4.17 -7.04
N GLN A 40 -2.29 -3.73 -7.67
CA GLN A 40 -3.61 -3.61 -7.02
C GLN A 40 -4.18 -4.93 -6.51
N GLU A 41 -3.80 -6.05 -7.14
CA GLU A 41 -4.22 -7.40 -6.74
C GLU A 41 -3.38 -7.96 -5.58
N LYS A 42 -2.17 -7.42 -5.36
CA LYS A 42 -1.27 -7.84 -4.29
C LYS A 42 -1.29 -6.83 -3.15
N TYR A 43 -2.16 -7.10 -2.19
CA TYR A 43 -2.21 -6.36 -0.94
C TYR A 43 -2.34 -7.28 0.26
N ILE A 44 -1.85 -6.79 1.39
CA ILE A 44 -1.95 -7.48 2.66
C ILE A 44 -2.66 -6.57 3.66
N LYS A 45 -3.77 -7.07 4.20
CA LYS A 45 -4.45 -6.39 5.30
C LYS A 45 -3.66 -6.67 6.58
N ILE A 46 -3.10 -5.62 7.16
CA ILE A 46 -2.40 -5.68 8.43
C ILE A 46 -3.09 -4.84 9.51
N SER A 47 -2.92 -5.29 10.76
CA SER A 47 -3.25 -4.50 11.93
C SER A 47 -2.09 -3.54 12.25
N GLN A 48 -2.39 -2.43 12.92
CA GLN A 48 -1.39 -1.41 13.27
C GLN A 48 -0.20 -1.97 14.06
N ARG A 49 -0.44 -2.98 14.91
CA ARG A 49 0.62 -3.67 15.68
C ARG A 49 1.62 -4.41 14.79
N LYS A 50 1.17 -4.95 13.65
CA LYS A 50 2.04 -5.63 12.69
C LYS A 50 2.84 -4.67 11.83
N LEU A 51 2.51 -3.37 11.80
CA LEU A 51 3.20 -2.39 10.96
C LEU A 51 4.72 -2.36 11.18
N GLN A 52 5.17 -2.46 12.43
CA GLN A 52 6.60 -2.51 12.74
C GLN A 52 7.33 -3.66 12.02
N GLN A 53 6.64 -4.77 11.76
CA GLN A 53 7.20 -5.91 11.04
C GLN A 53 7.27 -5.70 9.52
N TYR A 54 6.68 -4.64 8.98
CA TYR A 54 6.71 -4.34 7.55
C TYR A 54 7.31 -2.97 7.26
N VAL A 55 7.64 -2.20 8.30
CA VAL A 55 8.17 -0.83 8.15
C VAL A 55 9.46 -0.79 7.34
N HIS A 56 10.25 -1.86 7.39
CA HIS A 56 11.48 -2.02 6.62
C HIS A 56 11.24 -2.28 5.12
N ASN A 57 10.03 -2.71 4.75
CA ASN A 57 9.63 -2.88 3.35
C ASN A 57 8.95 -1.64 2.77
N LEU A 58 8.66 -0.64 3.61
CA LEU A 58 8.10 0.63 3.16
C LEU A 58 9.17 1.47 2.48
N GLY A 59 8.82 2.14 1.39
CA GLY A 59 9.71 3.15 0.84
C GLY A 59 9.13 4.01 -0.25
#